data_AF-A0A7C4A5R4-F1
#
_entry.id   AF-A0A7C4A5R4-F1
#
_cell.length_a   1.000
_cell.length_b   1.000
_cell.length_c   1.000
_cell.angle_alpha   90.00
_cell.angle_beta   90.00
_cell.angle_gamma   90.00
#
_symmetry.space_group_name_H-M   'P 1'
#
loop_
_entity.id
_entity.type
_entity.pdbx_description
1 polymer ?
#
loop_
_entity_poly.entity_id
_entity_poly.type
_entity_poly.pdbx_seq_one_letter_code
_entity_poly.pdbx_strand_id
1 'polypeptide(L)'
;DGKEDPKLFNPTALDARQWVQALKAAGIKLLILTAKHHDGFCLWPSRYTEHSVKNSPWREGKGDVVREVAQACREGGLKFGVYLSPWDRHEPSYGDSPAYNEHFRNQLRELLTHYGEVAEVWFDGACGEGPNGKRQEYDWLSYYRLVRQTQPHALIAICGPDVRWVGNEDGLARENETSVQPIGKDSWSRDMHPGKQWIWHPAECDVSIRPGWFYHPAEDTKVKSLEQLLEIYCQSVGRNSVLLLNVPPDRRGLIHENDVQRLAELGAAIQRRFSRSLAETHGQGQSVELKLSSPAKIDQAILMEDIRQGERVRGYVLEVLQPDGWKEVRQGAVIGHKQIIRFPPLEASAVRLRVTACLAEPRIRKLAVYSVGP
;
A
#
# COMPACT_ATOMS: atom_id res chain seq x y z
N ASP A 1 9.43 -11.13 21.87
CA ASP A 1 8.95 -10.35 23.02
C ASP A 1 9.93 -9.26 23.43
N GLY A 2 10.87 -8.90 22.54
CA GLY A 2 11.92 -7.91 22.78
C GLY A 2 13.14 -8.51 23.48
N LYS A 3 13.16 -9.82 23.71
CA LYS A 3 14.25 -10.54 24.39
C LYS A 3 14.93 -11.57 23.50
N GLU A 4 14.55 -11.64 22.23
CA GLU A 4 15.17 -12.51 21.25
C GLU A 4 16.69 -12.30 21.21
N ASP A 5 17.46 -13.39 21.15
CA ASP A 5 18.92 -13.28 21.01
C ASP A 5 19.23 -12.84 19.55
N PRO A 6 19.99 -11.74 19.32
CA PRO A 6 20.48 -11.35 17.99
C PRO A 6 21.12 -12.49 17.19
N LYS A 7 21.65 -13.51 17.87
CA LYS A 7 22.22 -14.72 17.22
C LYS A 7 21.23 -15.53 16.41
N LEU A 8 19.92 -15.39 16.67
CA LEU A 8 18.87 -16.04 15.87
C LEU A 8 18.81 -15.49 14.45
N PHE A 9 19.26 -14.24 14.24
CA PHE A 9 19.33 -13.65 12.92
C PHE A 9 20.57 -14.13 12.16
N ASN A 10 20.41 -15.17 11.34
CA ASN A 10 21.49 -15.71 10.52
C ASN A 10 21.01 -16.27 9.17
N PRO A 11 20.43 -15.43 8.29
CA PRO A 11 19.99 -15.91 6.99
C PRO A 11 21.17 -16.43 6.15
N THR A 12 21.01 -17.62 5.58
CA THR A 12 22.11 -18.37 4.95
C THR A 12 22.42 -17.95 3.51
N ALA A 13 21.47 -17.32 2.83
CA ALA A 13 21.53 -16.98 1.42
C ALA A 13 20.76 -15.68 1.11
N LEU A 14 20.81 -14.70 2.02
CA LEU A 14 20.09 -13.43 1.84
C LEU A 14 20.44 -12.79 0.49
N ASP A 15 19.42 -12.57 -0.33
CA ASP A 15 19.54 -11.87 -1.62
C ASP A 15 18.35 -10.94 -1.86
N ALA A 16 18.53 -9.66 -1.55
CA ALA A 16 17.51 -8.65 -1.79
C ALA A 16 17.22 -8.41 -3.28
N ARG A 17 18.11 -8.81 -4.21
CA ARG A 17 17.83 -8.72 -5.66
C ARG A 17 16.79 -9.74 -6.07
N GLN A 18 16.82 -10.94 -5.48
CA GLN A 18 15.78 -11.95 -5.67
C GLN A 18 14.41 -11.43 -5.20
N TRP A 19 14.36 -10.67 -4.10
CA TRP A 19 13.13 -10.07 -3.61
C TRP A 19 12.56 -9.09 -4.65
N VAL A 20 13.41 -8.16 -5.10
CA VAL A 20 13.03 -7.14 -6.09
C VAL A 20 12.59 -7.77 -7.41
N GLN A 21 13.24 -8.84 -7.88
CA GLN A 21 12.83 -9.56 -9.08
C GLN A 21 11.43 -10.17 -8.93
N ALA A 22 11.15 -10.85 -7.82
CA ALA A 22 9.85 -11.45 -7.56
C ALA A 22 8.73 -10.39 -7.49
N LEU A 23 8.98 -9.28 -6.79
CA LEU A 23 8.01 -8.18 -6.68
C LEU A 23 7.75 -7.52 -8.05
N LYS A 24 8.78 -7.33 -8.88
CA LYS A 24 8.62 -6.82 -10.25
C LYS A 24 7.77 -7.73 -11.12
N ALA A 25 7.86 -9.04 -10.96
CA ALA A 25 7.04 -9.99 -11.71
C ALA A 25 5.54 -9.79 -11.43
N ALA A 26 5.16 -9.36 -10.22
CA ALA A 26 3.79 -8.96 -9.87
C ALA A 26 3.42 -7.53 -10.30
N GLY A 27 4.36 -6.74 -10.85
CA GLY A 27 4.15 -5.35 -11.23
C GLY A 27 4.25 -4.33 -10.09
N ILE A 28 4.73 -4.76 -8.90
CA ILE A 28 4.91 -3.90 -7.71
C ILE A 28 5.95 -2.79 -8.00
N LYS A 29 5.73 -1.61 -7.41
CA LYS A 29 6.50 -0.39 -7.68
C LYS A 29 7.26 0.18 -6.48
N LEU A 30 6.92 -0.26 -5.28
CA LEU A 30 7.49 0.17 -4.00
C LEU A 30 7.70 -1.06 -3.13
N LEU A 31 8.88 -1.18 -2.53
CA LEU A 31 9.17 -2.14 -1.47
C LEU A 31 9.34 -1.36 -0.16
N ILE A 32 8.48 -1.63 0.82
CA ILE A 32 8.60 -1.11 2.19
C ILE A 32 9.21 -2.21 3.06
N LEU A 33 10.41 -1.96 3.61
CA LEU A 33 11.09 -2.93 4.49
C LEU A 33 10.79 -2.63 5.95
N THR A 34 10.46 -3.66 6.73
CA THR A 34 10.41 -3.62 8.20
C THR A 34 11.81 -3.46 8.79
N ALA A 35 12.35 -2.23 8.74
CA ALA A 35 13.69 -1.93 9.24
C ALA A 35 13.81 -2.25 10.73
N LYS A 36 12.74 -2.02 11.50
CA LYS A 36 12.55 -2.46 12.88
C LYS A 36 11.07 -2.78 13.10
N HIS A 37 10.76 -3.95 13.64
CA HIS A 37 9.40 -4.34 14.04
C HIS A 37 9.19 -4.14 15.56
N HIS A 38 8.03 -4.54 16.09
CA HIS A 38 7.68 -4.34 17.51
C HIS A 38 8.67 -4.94 18.50
N ASP A 39 9.37 -6.02 18.12
CA ASP A 39 10.41 -6.64 18.95
C ASP A 39 11.63 -5.73 19.17
N GLY A 40 11.83 -4.70 18.33
CA GLY A 40 12.91 -3.73 18.48
C GLY A 40 14.22 -4.11 17.77
N PHE A 41 14.32 -5.30 17.15
CA PHE A 41 15.53 -5.71 16.44
C PHE A 41 15.72 -4.89 15.17
N CYS A 42 16.85 -4.18 15.07
CA CYS A 42 17.14 -3.33 13.93
C CYS A 42 17.89 -4.09 12.81
N LEU A 43 17.33 -4.06 11.60
CA LEU A 43 17.91 -4.67 10.39
C LEU A 43 19.08 -3.89 9.78
N TRP A 44 19.48 -2.79 10.40
CA TRP A 44 20.66 -2.02 10.06
C TRP A 44 21.55 -1.83 11.29
N PRO A 45 22.84 -1.52 11.10
CA PRO A 45 23.75 -1.32 12.22
C PRO A 45 23.54 0.06 12.89
N SER A 46 22.40 0.26 13.55
CA SER A 46 22.06 1.50 14.26
C SER A 46 23.06 1.83 15.35
N ARG A 47 23.50 3.09 15.44
CA ARG A 47 24.39 3.56 16.52
C ARG A 47 23.71 3.65 17.89
N TYR A 48 22.39 3.54 17.92
CA TYR A 48 21.57 3.84 19.10
C TYR A 48 21.04 2.59 19.82
N THR A 49 21.40 1.39 19.36
CA THR A 49 21.08 0.14 20.05
C THR A 49 22.05 -0.98 19.68
N GLU A 50 22.32 -1.88 20.63
CA GLU A 50 23.03 -3.13 20.41
C GLU A 50 22.11 -4.25 19.89
N HIS A 51 20.79 -4.07 19.95
CA HIS A 51 19.81 -5.03 19.48
C HIS A 51 19.57 -4.86 17.97
N SER A 52 20.60 -5.19 17.21
CA SER A 52 20.64 -5.04 15.76
C SER A 52 21.49 -6.11 15.10
N VAL A 53 21.50 -6.12 13.77
CA VAL A 53 22.38 -6.97 12.96
C VAL A 53 23.87 -6.88 13.33
N LYS A 54 24.32 -5.81 14.00
CA LYS A 54 25.71 -5.68 14.53
C LYS A 54 26.13 -6.84 15.42
N ASN A 55 25.20 -7.35 16.23
CA ASN A 55 25.45 -8.41 17.19
C ASN A 55 24.88 -9.76 16.73
N SER A 56 24.51 -9.85 15.45
CA SER A 56 24.14 -11.11 14.81
C SER A 56 25.36 -11.76 14.14
N PRO A 57 25.41 -13.11 14.00
CA PRO A 57 26.47 -13.79 13.27
C PRO A 57 26.40 -13.55 11.75
N TRP A 58 25.25 -13.07 11.26
CA TRP A 58 25.05 -12.79 9.84
C TRP A 58 26.09 -11.79 9.34
N ARG A 59 26.83 -12.17 8.28
CA ARG A 59 27.96 -11.41 7.74
C ARG A 59 28.96 -10.96 8.81
N GLU A 60 29.19 -11.79 9.83
CA GLU A 60 30.10 -11.49 10.95
C GLU A 60 29.75 -10.17 11.69
N GLY A 61 28.46 -9.83 11.79
CA GLY A 61 28.01 -8.59 12.42
C GLY A 61 28.26 -7.32 11.59
N LYS A 62 28.74 -7.45 10.34
CA LYS A 62 29.04 -6.33 9.43
C LYS A 62 27.93 -6.09 8.40
N GLY A 63 26.86 -6.89 8.45
CA GLY A 63 25.75 -6.79 7.52
C GLY A 63 24.85 -5.58 7.77
N ASP A 64 24.15 -5.16 6.72
CA ASP A 64 23.16 -4.07 6.73
C ASP A 64 22.07 -4.42 5.72
N VAL A 65 20.96 -5.00 6.19
CA VAL A 65 19.87 -5.46 5.31
C VAL A 65 19.20 -4.26 4.65
N VAL A 66 19.03 -3.16 5.38
CA VAL A 66 18.42 -1.93 4.84
C VAL A 66 19.24 -1.40 3.66
N ARG A 67 20.58 -1.43 3.75
CA ARG A 67 21.48 -1.11 2.62
C ARG A 67 21.28 -2.02 1.43
N GLU A 68 21.31 -3.32 1.65
CA GLU A 68 21.20 -4.32 0.57
C GLU A 68 19.86 -4.19 -0.16
N VAL A 69 18.77 -3.97 0.58
CA VAL A 69 17.43 -3.79 0.02
C VAL A 69 17.28 -2.46 -0.71
N ALA A 70 17.74 -1.35 -0.12
CA ALA A 70 17.70 -0.04 -0.77
C ALA A 70 18.51 -0.03 -2.08
N GLN A 71 19.68 -0.68 -2.08
CA GLN A 71 20.50 -0.84 -3.28
C GLN A 71 19.81 -1.72 -4.33
N ALA A 72 19.28 -2.88 -3.93
CA ALA A 72 18.56 -3.77 -4.85
C ALA A 72 17.33 -3.08 -5.47
N CYS A 73 16.60 -2.28 -4.70
CA CYS A 73 15.47 -1.48 -5.20
C CYS A 73 15.94 -0.50 -6.27
N ARG A 74 17.03 0.23 -6.01
CA ARG A 74 17.62 1.17 -6.98
C ARG A 74 18.06 0.49 -8.27
N GLU A 75 18.78 -0.62 -8.16
CA GLU A 75 19.23 -1.42 -9.31
C GLU A 75 18.04 -1.99 -10.10
N GLY A 76 16.98 -2.41 -9.41
CA GLY A 76 15.78 -2.95 -10.02
C GLY A 76 14.75 -1.92 -10.51
N GLY A 77 14.95 -0.63 -10.22
CA GLY A 77 13.99 0.43 -10.55
C GLY A 77 12.70 0.39 -9.71
N LEU A 78 12.78 -0.11 -8.48
CA LEU A 78 11.72 -0.03 -7.47
C LEU A 78 11.98 1.16 -6.55
N LYS A 79 10.90 1.82 -6.12
CA LYS A 79 10.97 2.76 -5.00
C LYS A 79 11.23 1.98 -3.71
N PHE A 80 11.90 2.62 -2.77
CA PHE A 80 12.21 2.06 -1.45
C PHE A 80 11.49 2.84 -0.36
N GLY A 81 10.90 2.12 0.60
CA GLY A 81 10.26 2.67 1.79
C GLY A 81 10.73 1.94 3.05
N VAL A 82 10.49 2.55 4.21
CA VAL A 82 10.86 1.96 5.51
C VAL A 82 9.65 1.92 6.42
N TYR A 83 9.46 0.77 7.06
CA TYR A 83 8.63 0.62 8.24
C TYR A 83 9.56 0.73 9.46
N LEU A 84 9.21 1.60 10.39
CA LEU A 84 9.91 1.77 11.66
C LEU A 84 8.87 1.74 12.79
N SER A 85 8.81 0.64 13.52
CA SER A 85 7.79 0.46 14.55
C SER A 85 7.89 1.53 15.64
N PRO A 86 6.81 2.30 15.91
CA PRO A 86 6.75 3.20 17.04
C PRO A 86 6.77 2.45 18.37
N TRP A 87 6.03 1.34 18.46
CA TRP A 87 6.09 0.44 19.62
C TRP A 87 7.39 -0.35 19.58
N ASP A 88 8.13 -0.34 20.70
CA ASP A 88 9.37 -1.09 20.86
C ASP A 88 9.36 -1.85 22.19
N ARG A 89 9.49 -3.17 22.09
CA ARG A 89 9.46 -4.08 23.24
C ARG A 89 10.86 -4.32 23.84
N HIS A 90 11.91 -3.91 23.15
CA HIS A 90 13.29 -4.08 23.59
C HIS A 90 13.83 -2.82 24.27
N GLU A 91 13.62 -1.65 23.65
CA GLU A 91 14.25 -0.40 24.06
C GLU A 91 13.89 -0.03 25.51
N PRO A 92 14.88 0.02 26.44
CA PRO A 92 14.63 0.35 27.84
C PRO A 92 13.90 1.67 28.04
N SER A 93 14.20 2.68 27.21
CA SER A 93 13.57 3.99 27.32
C SER A 93 12.11 4.02 26.87
N TYR A 94 11.58 2.98 26.22
CA TYR A 94 10.17 2.95 25.79
C TYR A 94 9.26 3.13 27.02
N GLY A 95 8.40 4.16 26.99
CA GLY A 95 7.56 4.61 28.11
C GLY A 95 8.11 5.83 28.88
N ASP A 96 9.42 6.08 28.83
CA ASP A 96 10.01 7.38 29.17
C ASP A 96 9.95 8.27 27.92
N SER A 97 8.86 9.04 27.83
CA SER A 97 8.44 9.61 26.55
C SER A 97 9.50 10.53 25.91
N PRO A 98 10.11 11.50 26.62
CA PRO A 98 11.19 12.31 26.06
C PRO A 98 12.39 11.49 25.57
N ALA A 99 12.86 10.54 26.38
CA ALA A 99 14.04 9.74 26.06
C ALA A 99 13.80 8.83 24.84
N TYR A 100 12.65 8.14 24.79
CA TYR A 100 12.29 7.32 23.63
C TYR A 100 12.03 8.16 22.37
N ASN A 101 11.41 9.34 22.49
CA ASN A 101 11.24 10.22 21.34
C ASN A 101 12.59 10.67 20.76
N GLU A 102 13.62 10.89 21.59
CA GLU A 102 14.97 11.15 21.11
C GLU A 102 15.59 9.92 20.43
N HIS A 103 15.52 8.75 21.07
CA HIS A 103 15.98 7.48 20.50
C HIS A 103 15.34 7.19 19.12
N PHE A 104 14.02 7.32 19.03
CA PHE A 104 13.26 7.06 17.81
C PHE A 104 13.64 8.03 16.69
N ARG A 105 13.77 9.34 16.97
CA ARG A 105 14.22 10.33 15.97
C ARG A 105 15.63 10.05 15.48
N ASN A 106 16.50 9.57 16.35
CA ASN A 106 17.87 9.22 15.99
C ASN A 106 17.90 8.02 15.02
N GLN A 107 17.14 6.95 15.30
CA GLN A 107 16.97 5.82 14.38
C GLN A 107 16.32 6.25 13.06
N LEU A 108 15.25 7.05 13.12
CA LEU A 108 14.59 7.60 11.94
C LEU A 108 15.56 8.41 11.09
N ARG A 109 16.40 9.25 11.70
CA ARG A 109 17.41 10.04 10.98
C ARG A 109 18.41 9.15 10.24
N GLU A 110 18.88 8.05 10.85
CA GLU A 110 19.79 7.11 10.17
C GLU A 110 19.13 6.53 8.90
N LEU A 111 17.88 6.09 9.02
CA LEU A 111 17.11 5.52 7.90
C LEU A 111 16.84 6.53 6.77
N LEU A 112 16.62 7.80 7.12
CA LEU A 112 16.28 8.83 6.13
C LEU A 112 17.49 9.56 5.55
N THR A 113 18.70 9.35 6.04
CA THR A 113 19.89 10.08 5.55
C THR A 113 20.96 9.19 4.93
N HIS A 114 20.97 7.89 5.24
CA HIS A 114 22.03 7.00 4.75
C HIS A 114 21.62 6.12 3.55
N TYR A 115 20.33 5.89 3.29
CA TYR A 115 19.88 4.84 2.35
C TYR A 115 19.38 5.37 0.99
N GLY A 116 19.56 6.66 0.71
CA GLY A 116 19.10 7.31 -0.53
C GLY A 116 17.69 7.86 -0.40
N GLU A 117 16.95 7.90 -1.51
CA GLU A 117 15.57 8.36 -1.53
C GLU A 117 14.65 7.34 -0.85
N VAL A 118 13.82 7.82 0.08
CA VAL A 118 12.77 7.05 0.74
C VAL A 118 11.44 7.60 0.24
N ALA A 119 10.66 6.74 -0.40
CA ALA A 119 9.37 7.11 -0.98
C ALA A 119 8.23 7.09 0.06
N GLU A 120 8.36 6.26 1.10
CA GLU A 120 7.34 6.11 2.13
C GLU A 120 7.95 5.69 3.48
N VAL A 121 7.43 6.29 4.56
CA VAL A 121 7.75 5.97 5.94
C VAL A 121 6.47 5.48 6.62
N TRP A 122 6.49 4.24 7.08
CA TRP A 122 5.32 3.56 7.66
C TRP A 122 5.44 3.52 9.18
N PHE A 123 4.53 4.21 9.87
CA PHE A 123 4.48 4.24 11.34
C PHE A 123 3.24 3.48 11.84
N ASP A 124 3.47 2.28 12.31
CA ASP A 124 2.40 1.40 12.80
C ASP A 124 1.68 1.96 14.03
N GLY A 125 0.35 1.77 14.07
CA GLY A 125 -0.50 2.12 15.20
C GLY A 125 -0.68 0.99 16.23
N ALA A 126 -0.24 -0.23 15.93
CA ALA A 126 -0.38 -1.36 16.84
C ALA A 126 0.49 -1.21 18.10
N CYS A 127 -0.11 -1.48 19.26
CA CYS A 127 0.59 -1.48 20.55
C CYS A 127 -0.04 -2.51 21.50
N GLY A 128 0.75 -3.51 21.89
CA GLY A 128 0.31 -4.62 22.73
C GLY A 128 0.56 -4.47 24.24
N GLU A 129 0.93 -3.29 24.73
CA GLU A 129 1.17 -3.03 26.17
C GLU A 129 -0.10 -3.23 27.03
N GLY A 130 -1.29 -3.11 26.44
CA GLY A 130 -2.56 -3.25 27.15
C GLY A 130 -2.79 -2.16 28.21
N PRO A 131 -3.80 -2.30 29.09
CA PRO A 131 -4.18 -1.27 30.07
C PRO A 131 -3.12 -0.95 31.13
N ASN A 132 -2.22 -1.89 31.43
CA ASN A 132 -1.27 -1.79 32.55
C ASN A 132 0.20 -1.73 32.10
N GLY A 133 0.48 -1.81 30.79
CA GLY A 133 1.84 -1.74 30.26
C GLY A 133 2.36 -0.31 30.13
N LYS A 134 3.52 -0.18 29.49
CA LYS A 134 4.21 1.09 29.26
C LYS A 134 3.33 2.08 28.47
N ARG A 135 3.55 3.37 28.71
CA ARG A 135 2.79 4.47 28.09
C ARG A 135 3.76 5.42 27.40
N GLN A 136 3.79 5.34 26.08
CA GLN A 136 4.61 6.22 25.25
C GLN A 136 3.73 7.33 24.66
N GLU A 137 4.08 8.58 24.95
CA GLU A 137 3.57 9.74 24.25
C GLU A 137 4.52 10.07 23.10
N TYR A 138 4.11 9.77 21.88
CA TYR A 138 4.92 10.01 20.69
C TYR A 138 4.88 11.48 20.28
N ASP A 139 6.06 12.09 20.10
CA ASP A 139 6.18 13.43 19.51
C ASP A 139 6.09 13.36 17.98
N TRP A 140 4.89 13.03 17.49
CA TRP A 140 4.61 12.87 16.06
C TRP A 140 5.02 14.07 15.22
N LEU A 141 4.80 15.29 15.73
CA LEU A 141 5.13 16.50 14.98
C LEU A 141 6.65 16.63 14.76
N SER A 142 7.48 16.26 15.74
CA SER A 142 8.94 16.27 15.51
C SER A 142 9.38 15.15 14.57
N TYR A 143 8.71 14.00 14.59
CA TYR A 143 8.98 12.90 13.65
C TYR A 143 8.65 13.34 12.22
N TYR A 144 7.47 13.91 12.00
CA TYR A 144 7.04 14.40 10.69
C TYR A 144 7.95 15.51 10.17
N ARG A 145 8.34 16.47 11.03
CA ARG A 145 9.31 17.51 10.66
C ARG A 145 10.63 16.92 10.19
N LEU A 146 11.13 15.89 10.88
CA LEU A 146 12.34 15.19 10.48
C LEU A 146 12.17 14.53 9.10
N VAL A 147 11.06 13.83 8.85
CA VAL A 147 10.77 13.25 7.52
C VAL A 147 10.76 14.35 6.46
N ARG A 148 10.00 15.43 6.66
CA ARG A 148 9.90 16.52 5.68
C ARG A 148 11.22 17.24 5.41
N GLN A 149 12.08 17.36 6.41
CA GLN A 149 13.39 18.00 6.26
C GLN A 149 14.38 17.13 5.48
N THR A 150 14.32 15.81 5.66
CA THR A 150 15.32 14.88 5.11
C THR A 150 14.87 14.22 3.82
N GLN A 151 13.56 13.97 3.69
CA GLN A 151 12.92 13.27 2.58
C GLN A 151 11.61 14.01 2.21
N PRO A 152 11.68 15.20 1.59
CA PRO A 152 10.51 16.07 1.35
C PRO A 152 9.45 15.44 0.43
N HIS A 153 9.80 14.38 -0.31
CA HIS A 153 8.89 13.64 -1.18
C HIS A 153 8.37 12.33 -0.57
N ALA A 154 8.84 11.94 0.62
CA ALA A 154 8.34 10.76 1.31
C ALA A 154 6.91 10.98 1.78
N LEU A 155 6.06 9.96 1.58
CA LEU A 155 4.77 9.85 2.24
C LEU A 155 4.95 9.32 3.66
N ILE A 156 4.13 9.78 4.60
CA ILE A 156 4.08 9.30 5.98
C ILE A 156 2.74 8.61 6.19
N ALA A 157 2.78 7.30 6.43
CA ALA A 157 1.62 6.42 6.42
C ALA A 157 1.17 5.99 7.82
N ILE A 158 -0.12 5.66 7.93
CA ILE A 158 -0.82 5.07 9.09
C ILE A 158 -0.93 6.04 10.27
N CYS A 159 0.04 6.05 11.18
CA CYS A 159 0.22 7.14 12.14
C CYS A 159 0.93 8.30 11.45
N GLY A 160 0.26 8.83 10.42
CA GLY A 160 0.85 9.79 9.50
C GLY A 160 -0.19 10.58 8.71
N PRO A 161 0.14 11.81 8.28
CA PRO A 161 -0.78 12.71 7.59
C PRO A 161 -1.07 12.39 6.12
N ASP A 162 -0.26 11.56 5.45
CA ASP A 162 -0.31 11.46 3.99
C ASP A 162 -1.11 10.25 3.48
N VAL A 163 -1.00 9.13 4.19
CA VAL A 163 -1.64 7.86 3.80
C VAL A 163 -2.34 7.26 5.02
N ARG A 164 -3.59 6.84 4.82
CA ARG A 164 -4.44 6.30 5.89
C ARG A 164 -4.55 4.80 5.78
N TRP A 165 -4.55 4.12 6.92
CA TRP A 165 -4.93 2.72 7.00
C TRP A 165 -6.38 2.51 6.54
N VAL A 166 -6.63 1.49 5.72
CA VAL A 166 -7.99 1.19 5.24
C VAL A 166 -8.95 0.83 6.38
N GLY A 167 -8.44 0.19 7.44
CA GLY A 167 -9.20 -0.23 8.63
C GLY A 167 -9.30 -1.75 8.83
N ASN A 168 -8.61 -2.56 8.04
CA ASN A 168 -8.50 -4.03 8.18
C ASN A 168 -7.19 -4.52 7.55
N GLU A 169 -6.79 -5.74 7.89
CA GLU A 169 -5.62 -6.43 7.32
C GLU A 169 -6.00 -7.50 6.26
N ASP A 170 -7.26 -7.48 5.80
CA ASP A 170 -7.76 -8.38 4.75
C ASP A 170 -7.50 -7.83 3.34
N GLY A 171 -6.98 -6.61 3.24
CA GLY A 171 -6.67 -5.93 1.98
C GLY A 171 -7.90 -5.38 1.27
N LEU A 172 -8.98 -5.09 2.01
CA LEU A 172 -10.28 -4.74 1.43
C LEU A 172 -10.65 -3.28 1.69
N ALA A 173 -10.83 -2.49 0.62
CA ALA A 173 -11.39 -1.15 0.67
C ALA A 173 -12.92 -1.17 0.68
N ARG A 174 -13.50 -0.08 1.19
CA ARG A 174 -14.94 0.18 1.12
C ARG A 174 -15.37 0.32 -0.34
N GLU A 175 -16.60 -0.05 -0.67
CA GLU A 175 -17.13 0.20 -2.03
C GLU A 175 -17.16 1.69 -2.37
N ASN A 176 -17.45 2.53 -1.37
CA ASN A 176 -17.45 3.98 -1.47
C ASN A 176 -16.26 4.57 -0.71
N GLU A 177 -15.04 4.20 -1.10
CA GLU A 177 -13.81 4.72 -0.49
C GLU A 177 -13.46 6.11 -1.05
N THR A 178 -13.52 7.12 -0.19
CA THR A 178 -13.18 8.51 -0.54
C THR A 178 -11.80 8.87 -0.01
N SER A 179 -10.99 9.56 -0.83
CA SER A 179 -9.72 10.12 -0.35
C SER A 179 -9.92 11.43 0.43
N VAL A 180 -11.10 12.03 0.39
CA VAL A 180 -11.43 13.25 1.14
C VAL A 180 -12.01 12.87 2.50
N GLN A 181 -11.20 13.02 3.55
CA GLN A 181 -11.54 12.60 4.91
C GLN A 181 -11.77 13.81 5.81
N PRO A 182 -12.64 13.72 6.83
CA PRO A 182 -12.71 14.75 7.86
C PRO A 182 -11.37 14.77 8.63
N ILE A 183 -11.01 15.92 9.18
CA ILE A 183 -9.86 15.96 10.10
C ILE A 183 -10.09 15.01 11.28
N GLY A 184 -9.05 14.23 11.59
CA GLY A 184 -9.04 13.26 12.68
C GLY A 184 -9.23 13.89 14.06
N LYS A 185 -9.47 13.04 15.07
CA LYS A 185 -9.55 13.48 16.47
C LYS A 185 -8.18 13.62 17.13
N ASP A 186 -7.15 12.99 16.56
CA ASP A 186 -5.77 13.15 17.01
C ASP A 186 -5.33 14.62 16.94
N SER A 187 -4.40 15.00 17.82
CA SER A 187 -3.90 16.37 17.89
C SER A 187 -3.12 16.75 16.65
N TRP A 188 -2.32 15.83 16.11
CA TRP A 188 -1.40 16.12 15.01
C TRP A 188 -2.14 16.48 13.71
N SER A 189 -3.27 15.84 13.37
CA SER A 189 -4.02 16.19 12.16
C SER A 189 -4.62 17.59 12.22
N ARG A 190 -5.06 18.03 13.40
CA ARG A 190 -5.55 19.40 13.65
C ARG A 190 -4.41 20.41 13.59
N ASP A 191 -3.29 20.11 14.21
CA ASP A 191 -2.12 21.00 14.26
C ASP A 191 -1.49 21.20 12.86
N MET A 192 -1.50 20.16 12.02
CA MET A 192 -1.00 20.23 10.64
C MET A 192 -1.95 20.92 9.66
N HIS A 193 -3.25 21.01 10.01
CA HIS A 193 -4.29 21.55 9.13
C HIS A 193 -5.21 22.54 9.86
N PRO A 194 -4.67 23.63 10.44
CA PRO A 194 -5.44 24.57 11.24
C PRO A 194 -6.57 25.21 10.42
N GLY A 195 -7.78 25.21 10.98
CA GLY A 195 -8.97 25.82 10.37
C GLY A 195 -9.60 25.04 9.21
N LYS A 196 -9.05 23.88 8.82
CA LYS A 196 -9.66 23.02 7.81
C LYS A 196 -10.67 22.06 8.45
N GLN A 197 -11.63 21.59 7.68
CA GLN A 197 -12.58 20.54 8.08
C GLN A 197 -12.30 19.20 7.39
N TRP A 198 -11.69 19.26 6.21
CA TRP A 198 -11.43 18.12 5.34
C TRP A 198 -9.97 18.11 4.88
N ILE A 199 -9.43 16.91 4.71
CA ILE A 199 -8.07 16.64 4.26
C ILE A 199 -8.07 15.59 3.15
N TRP A 200 -7.01 15.60 2.34
CA TRP A 200 -6.74 14.53 1.40
C TRP A 200 -5.93 13.45 2.12
N HIS A 201 -6.56 12.32 2.45
CA HIS A 201 -5.96 11.23 3.22
C HIS A 201 -6.40 9.88 2.63
N PRO A 202 -5.82 9.51 1.46
CA PRO A 202 -6.18 8.32 0.69
C PRO A 202 -5.90 7.03 1.47
N ALA A 203 -6.67 5.99 1.16
CA ALA A 203 -6.55 4.70 1.81
C ALA A 203 -5.45 3.83 1.18
N GLU A 204 -4.72 3.13 2.05
CA GLU A 204 -3.86 2.00 1.71
C GLU A 204 -4.40 0.72 2.34
N CYS A 205 -4.54 -0.32 1.51
CA CYS A 205 -5.00 -1.65 1.88
C CYS A 205 -3.80 -2.57 2.05
N ASP A 206 -3.42 -2.84 3.28
CA ASP A 206 -2.37 -3.78 3.63
C ASP A 206 -2.93 -5.19 3.84
N VAL A 207 -2.21 -6.19 3.35
CA VAL A 207 -2.53 -7.62 3.55
C VAL A 207 -1.32 -8.49 3.25
N SER A 208 -1.17 -9.61 3.95
CA SER A 208 -0.15 -10.60 3.63
C SER A 208 -0.56 -11.54 2.49
N ILE A 209 0.39 -11.99 1.67
CA ILE A 209 0.17 -13.08 0.72
C ILE A 209 -0.08 -14.43 1.43
N ARG A 210 0.28 -14.52 2.72
CA ARG A 210 0.10 -15.67 3.62
C ARG A 210 -0.92 -15.34 4.73
N PRO A 211 -1.25 -16.29 5.62
CA PRO A 211 -1.99 -15.98 6.84
C PRO A 211 -1.21 -15.03 7.78
N GLY A 212 0.09 -15.29 8.02
CA GLY A 212 0.94 -14.44 8.84
C GLY A 212 1.68 -13.37 8.06
N TRP A 213 2.14 -12.32 8.77
CA TRP A 213 3.00 -11.27 8.22
C TRP A 213 4.46 -11.70 8.07
N PHE A 214 4.96 -12.51 9.00
CA PHE A 214 6.30 -13.10 8.96
C PHE A 214 6.28 -14.50 8.34
N TYR A 215 7.45 -14.99 7.92
CA TYR A 215 7.56 -16.31 7.33
C TYR A 215 7.36 -17.41 8.38
N HIS A 216 6.49 -18.36 8.05
CA HIS A 216 6.28 -19.59 8.80
C HIS A 216 6.29 -20.79 7.83
N PRO A 217 7.14 -21.82 8.03
CA PRO A 217 7.14 -23.01 7.18
C PRO A 217 5.77 -23.70 7.11
N ALA A 218 5.00 -23.66 8.21
CA ALA A 218 3.64 -24.20 8.28
C ALA A 218 2.62 -23.48 7.37
N GLU A 219 3.02 -22.37 6.74
CA GLU A 219 2.20 -21.58 5.82
C GLU A 219 2.67 -21.68 4.37
N ASP A 220 3.69 -22.49 4.05
CA ASP A 220 4.20 -22.63 2.68
C ASP A 220 3.14 -23.13 1.70
N THR A 221 2.20 -23.93 2.18
CA THR A 221 1.05 -24.43 1.40
C THR A 221 -0.20 -23.54 1.53
N LYS A 222 -0.11 -22.41 2.25
CA LYS A 222 -1.23 -21.50 2.56
C LYS A 222 -1.08 -20.13 1.88
N VAL A 223 -0.22 -20.01 0.88
CA VAL A 223 -0.13 -18.82 0.03
C VAL A 223 -1.47 -18.58 -0.67
N LYS A 224 -2.06 -17.39 -0.49
CA LYS A 224 -3.36 -16.99 -1.07
C LYS A 224 -3.41 -17.29 -2.55
N SER A 225 -4.45 -18.01 -2.99
CA SER A 225 -4.67 -18.40 -4.39
C SER A 225 -4.68 -17.20 -5.33
N LEU A 226 -4.43 -17.44 -6.63
CA LEU A 226 -4.50 -16.38 -7.65
C LEU A 226 -5.87 -15.69 -7.66
N GLU A 227 -6.96 -16.45 -7.50
CA GLU A 227 -8.32 -15.92 -7.43
C GLU A 227 -8.49 -14.98 -6.24
N GLN A 228 -8.06 -15.39 -5.05
CA GLN A 228 -8.09 -14.54 -3.85
C GLN A 228 -7.30 -13.25 -4.03
N LEU A 229 -6.11 -13.31 -4.61
CA LEU A 229 -5.28 -12.11 -4.84
C LEU A 229 -5.88 -11.17 -5.91
N LEU A 230 -6.51 -11.72 -6.95
CA LEU A 230 -7.23 -10.91 -7.93
C LEU A 230 -8.49 -10.26 -7.35
N GLU A 231 -9.16 -10.95 -6.43
CA GLU A 231 -10.30 -10.40 -5.70
C GLU A 231 -9.84 -9.24 -4.81
N ILE A 232 -8.78 -9.44 -4.02
CA ILE A 232 -8.14 -8.38 -3.22
C ILE A 232 -7.74 -7.21 -4.12
N TYR A 233 -7.10 -7.45 -5.27
CA TYR A 233 -6.73 -6.38 -6.21
C TYR A 233 -7.95 -5.58 -6.70
N CYS A 234 -9.05 -6.24 -7.06
CA CYS A 234 -10.29 -5.56 -7.46
C CYS A 234 -10.95 -4.82 -6.28
N GLN A 235 -10.85 -5.36 -5.06
CA GLN A 235 -11.42 -4.75 -3.85
C GLN A 235 -10.50 -3.73 -3.16
N SER A 236 -9.31 -3.47 -3.69
CA SER A 236 -8.38 -2.43 -3.22
C SER A 236 -8.09 -1.42 -4.35
N VAL A 237 -7.24 -1.80 -5.31
CA VAL A 237 -6.89 -0.99 -6.49
C VAL A 237 -8.13 -0.64 -7.33
N GLY A 238 -9.10 -1.57 -7.39
CA GLY A 238 -10.38 -1.34 -8.04
C GLY A 238 -11.41 -0.58 -7.21
N ARG A 239 -11.05 -0.11 -6.01
CA ARG A 239 -11.89 0.64 -5.08
C ARG A 239 -11.16 1.87 -4.52
N ASN A 240 -10.46 2.61 -5.38
CA ASN A 240 -9.80 3.88 -5.03
C ASN A 240 -8.74 3.80 -3.92
N SER A 241 -8.07 2.65 -3.76
CA SER A 241 -7.00 2.47 -2.76
C SER A 241 -5.71 1.97 -3.37
N VAL A 242 -4.61 2.15 -2.64
CA VAL A 242 -3.36 1.43 -2.88
C VAL A 242 -3.47 0.02 -2.27
N LEU A 243 -2.85 -0.98 -2.89
CA LEU A 243 -2.66 -2.32 -2.31
C LEU A 243 -1.20 -2.46 -1.88
N LEU A 244 -0.98 -2.67 -0.59
CA LEU A 244 0.29 -3.03 0.02
C LEU A 244 0.28 -4.54 0.34
N LEU A 245 0.84 -5.34 -0.55
CA LEU A 245 0.90 -6.80 -0.40
C LEU A 245 2.21 -7.21 0.29
N ASN A 246 2.13 -7.74 1.50
CA ASN A 246 3.28 -8.30 2.21
C ASN A 246 3.69 -9.67 1.65
N VAL A 247 5.00 -9.88 1.52
CA VAL A 247 5.62 -11.12 1.07
C VAL A 247 6.86 -11.37 1.96
N PRO A 248 6.79 -12.31 2.92
CA PRO A 248 7.88 -12.48 3.88
C PRO A 248 9.03 -13.30 3.31
N PRO A 249 10.29 -12.78 3.33
CA PRO A 249 11.46 -13.61 3.14
C PRO A 249 11.54 -14.69 4.23
N ASP A 250 12.04 -15.87 3.85
CA ASP A 250 12.20 -17.00 4.76
C ASP A 250 13.51 -16.95 5.54
N ARG A 251 13.80 -18.03 6.28
CA ARG A 251 15.02 -18.15 7.10
C ARG A 251 16.31 -18.23 6.28
N ARG A 252 16.24 -18.51 4.98
CA ARG A 252 17.41 -18.40 4.08
C ARG A 252 17.70 -16.93 3.74
N GLY A 253 16.71 -16.04 3.89
CA GLY A 253 16.76 -14.66 3.42
C GLY A 253 16.29 -14.53 1.97
N LEU A 254 15.42 -15.43 1.51
CA LEU A 254 14.86 -15.44 0.16
C LEU A 254 13.34 -15.39 0.22
N ILE A 255 12.67 -14.81 -0.78
CA ILE A 255 11.24 -15.03 -0.95
C ILE A 255 11.05 -16.49 -1.39
N HIS A 256 10.23 -17.22 -0.63
CA HIS A 256 9.98 -18.64 -0.86
C HIS A 256 9.36 -18.88 -2.24
N GLU A 257 9.67 -20.03 -2.85
CA GLU A 257 9.43 -20.34 -4.25
C GLU A 257 7.94 -20.30 -4.61
N ASN A 258 7.06 -20.75 -3.71
CA ASN A 258 5.60 -20.68 -3.88
C ASN A 258 5.10 -19.24 -4.02
N ASP A 259 5.68 -18.30 -3.27
CA ASP A 259 5.33 -16.89 -3.30
C ASP A 259 5.86 -16.23 -4.58
N VAL A 260 7.09 -16.56 -5.00
CA VAL A 260 7.67 -16.11 -6.28
C VAL A 260 6.77 -16.52 -7.44
N GLN A 261 6.35 -17.79 -7.48
CA GLN A 261 5.46 -18.30 -8.51
C GLN A 261 4.11 -17.56 -8.47
N ARG A 262 3.50 -17.42 -7.30
CA ARG A 262 2.19 -16.77 -7.15
C ARG A 262 2.23 -15.28 -7.52
N LEU A 263 3.33 -14.58 -7.23
CA LEU A 263 3.54 -13.19 -7.65
C LEU A 263 3.63 -13.07 -9.17
N ALA A 264 4.35 -13.97 -9.84
CA ALA A 264 4.43 -13.99 -11.29
C ALA A 264 3.06 -14.29 -11.93
N GLU A 265 2.31 -15.26 -11.39
CA GLU A 265 0.93 -15.56 -11.80
C GLU A 265 0.02 -14.34 -11.65
N LEU A 266 0.11 -13.63 -10.52
CA LEU A 266 -0.68 -12.43 -10.25
C LEU A 266 -0.37 -11.31 -11.25
N GLY A 267 0.92 -11.02 -11.47
CA GLY A 267 1.33 -9.99 -12.43
C GLY A 267 0.89 -10.30 -13.86
N ALA A 268 1.08 -11.55 -14.29
CA ALA A 268 0.63 -12.02 -15.60
C ALA A 268 -0.90 -11.91 -15.74
N ALA A 269 -1.66 -12.26 -14.70
CA ALA A 269 -3.10 -12.12 -14.70
C ALA A 269 -3.54 -10.65 -14.78
N ILE A 270 -2.97 -9.75 -13.98
CA ILE A 270 -3.29 -8.31 -14.03
C ILE A 270 -2.98 -7.74 -15.43
N GLN A 271 -1.83 -8.09 -16.01
CA GLN A 271 -1.46 -7.67 -17.37
C GLN A 271 -2.45 -8.21 -18.40
N ARG A 272 -2.77 -9.50 -18.36
CA ARG A 272 -3.75 -10.12 -19.27
C ARG A 272 -5.12 -9.42 -19.20
N ARG A 273 -5.58 -9.08 -17.99
CA ARG A 273 -6.91 -8.50 -17.77
C ARG A 273 -6.99 -7.02 -18.17
N PHE A 274 -5.94 -6.23 -17.93
CA PHE A 274 -6.06 -4.77 -17.92
C PHE A 274 -5.04 -4.01 -18.77
N SER A 275 -4.08 -4.68 -19.42
CA SER A 275 -3.06 -3.99 -20.24
C SER A 275 -3.62 -3.40 -21.55
N ARG A 276 -4.69 -3.97 -22.08
CA ARG A 276 -5.32 -3.53 -23.34
C ARG A 276 -6.84 -3.51 -23.19
N SER A 277 -7.41 -2.31 -23.24
CA SER A 277 -8.85 -2.11 -23.34
C SER A 277 -9.36 -2.42 -24.75
N LEU A 278 -10.64 -2.78 -24.87
CA LEU A 278 -11.32 -2.88 -26.17
C LEU A 278 -11.57 -1.49 -26.76
N ALA A 279 -11.95 -0.55 -25.91
CA ALA A 279 -12.06 0.86 -26.22
C ALA A 279 -11.90 1.68 -24.93
N GLU A 280 -11.48 2.93 -25.08
CA GLU A 280 -11.43 3.89 -23.99
C GLU A 280 -11.70 5.31 -24.46
N THR A 281 -12.20 6.15 -23.54
CA THR A 281 -12.45 7.57 -23.74
C THR A 281 -12.14 8.34 -22.46
N HIS A 282 -12.13 9.66 -22.55
CA HIS A 282 -12.05 10.59 -21.43
C HIS A 282 -13.05 11.73 -21.65
N GLY A 283 -13.37 12.48 -20.61
CA GLY A 283 -14.35 13.55 -20.73
C GLY A 283 -14.56 14.32 -19.44
N GLN A 284 -15.55 15.21 -19.47
CA GLN A 284 -15.93 16.03 -18.34
C GLN A 284 -17.46 16.21 -18.29
N GLY A 285 -17.97 16.62 -17.14
CA GLY A 285 -19.40 16.87 -16.95
C GLY A 285 -20.17 15.62 -16.51
N GLN A 286 -21.49 15.68 -16.66
CA GLN A 286 -22.41 14.68 -16.09
C GLN A 286 -22.61 13.43 -16.94
N SER A 287 -22.13 13.41 -18.19
CA SER A 287 -22.26 12.27 -19.09
C SER A 287 -20.99 12.11 -19.91
N VAL A 288 -20.40 10.93 -19.88
CA VAL A 288 -19.25 10.54 -20.73
C VAL A 288 -19.61 9.24 -21.42
N GLU A 289 -19.63 9.26 -22.75
CA GLU A 289 -20.01 8.13 -23.58
C GLU A 289 -18.80 7.58 -24.35
N LEU A 290 -18.70 6.27 -24.40
CA LEU A 290 -17.72 5.48 -25.13
C LEU A 290 -18.44 4.65 -26.18
N LYS A 291 -18.32 5.04 -27.46
CA LYS A 291 -18.82 4.24 -28.58
C LYS A 291 -17.80 3.19 -28.99
N LEU A 292 -18.23 1.94 -29.18
CA LEU A 292 -17.37 0.88 -29.71
C LEU A 292 -17.32 0.93 -31.24
N SER A 293 -16.22 0.49 -31.83
CA SER A 293 -16.06 0.43 -33.30
C SER A 293 -17.03 -0.56 -33.96
N SER A 294 -17.37 -1.63 -33.25
CA SER A 294 -18.41 -2.59 -33.57
C SER A 294 -19.01 -3.12 -32.26
N PRO A 295 -20.24 -3.69 -32.27
CA PRO A 295 -20.75 -4.43 -31.13
C PRO A 295 -19.75 -5.48 -30.65
N ALA A 296 -19.55 -5.56 -29.34
CA ALA A 296 -18.62 -6.50 -28.72
C ALA A 296 -19.10 -6.94 -27.34
N LYS A 297 -18.67 -8.15 -26.95
CA LYS A 297 -18.90 -8.69 -25.61
C LYS A 297 -17.94 -8.06 -24.60
N ILE A 298 -18.47 -7.42 -23.56
CA ILE A 298 -17.74 -6.79 -22.46
C ILE A 298 -18.19 -7.35 -21.11
N ASP A 299 -17.30 -7.41 -20.13
CA ASP A 299 -17.59 -7.90 -18.77
C ASP A 299 -16.97 -7.05 -17.66
N GLN A 300 -16.12 -6.08 -18.02
CA GLN A 300 -15.51 -5.16 -17.07
C GLN A 300 -15.40 -3.74 -17.62
N ALA A 301 -15.44 -2.76 -16.70
CA ALA A 301 -15.15 -1.36 -16.98
C ALA A 301 -14.19 -0.78 -15.95
N ILE A 302 -13.33 0.14 -16.39
CA ILE A 302 -12.50 0.96 -15.53
C ILE A 302 -12.94 2.42 -15.63
N LEU A 303 -13.23 3.02 -14.47
CA LEU A 303 -13.52 4.44 -14.33
C LEU A 303 -12.40 5.12 -13.55
N MET A 304 -12.03 6.32 -13.94
CA MET A 304 -11.02 7.11 -13.23
C MET A 304 -11.33 8.60 -13.32
N GLU A 305 -11.26 9.29 -12.19
CA GLU A 305 -11.21 10.76 -12.14
C GLU A 305 -9.77 11.28 -12.31
N ASP A 306 -9.63 12.50 -12.81
CA ASP A 306 -8.40 13.28 -12.72
C ASP A 306 -8.25 13.86 -11.31
N ILE A 307 -7.80 13.02 -10.37
CA ILE A 307 -7.66 13.39 -8.96
C ILE A 307 -6.67 14.53 -8.69
N ARG A 308 -5.83 14.92 -9.65
CA ARG A 308 -5.00 16.15 -9.55
C ARG A 308 -5.86 17.40 -9.41
N GLN A 309 -7.12 17.32 -9.86
CA GLN A 309 -8.12 18.38 -9.76
C GLN A 309 -9.18 18.11 -8.67
N GLY A 310 -8.91 17.15 -7.77
CA GLY A 310 -9.81 16.72 -6.70
C GLY A 310 -10.68 15.52 -7.07
N GLU A 311 -11.29 14.91 -6.04
CA GLU A 311 -12.24 13.79 -6.15
C GLU A 311 -13.67 14.31 -6.05
N ARG A 312 -14.41 14.30 -7.17
CA ARG A 312 -15.61 15.13 -7.36
C ARG A 312 -16.89 14.31 -7.40
N VAL A 313 -16.87 13.11 -7.98
CA VAL A 313 -18.07 12.27 -8.13
C VAL A 313 -18.58 11.80 -6.76
N ARG A 314 -19.89 11.92 -6.55
CA ARG A 314 -20.62 11.48 -5.34
C ARG A 314 -21.79 10.54 -5.64
N GLY A 315 -22.08 10.32 -6.92
CA GLY A 315 -23.07 9.38 -7.42
C GLY A 315 -22.87 9.18 -8.92
N TYR A 316 -22.93 7.93 -9.38
CA TYR A 316 -22.89 7.62 -10.81
C TYR A 316 -23.67 6.34 -11.14
N VAL A 317 -24.05 6.24 -12.41
CA VAL A 317 -24.58 5.04 -13.05
C VAL A 317 -23.71 4.72 -14.27
N LEU A 318 -23.31 3.46 -14.39
CA LEU A 318 -22.70 2.92 -15.59
C LEU A 318 -23.77 2.18 -16.39
N GLU A 319 -23.90 2.51 -17.67
CA GLU A 319 -24.89 1.97 -18.58
C GLU A 319 -24.21 1.37 -19.81
N VAL A 320 -24.79 0.32 -20.38
CA VAL A 320 -24.35 -0.29 -21.65
C VAL A 320 -25.49 -0.20 -22.66
N LEU A 321 -25.15 0.10 -23.93
CA LEU A 321 -26.12 0.18 -25.02
C LEU A 321 -26.26 -1.18 -25.70
N GLN A 322 -27.42 -1.80 -25.50
CA GLN A 322 -27.85 -3.05 -26.14
C GLN A 322 -28.88 -2.76 -27.24
N PRO A 323 -29.27 -3.75 -28.07
CA PRO A 323 -30.25 -3.54 -29.15
C PRO A 323 -31.60 -2.99 -28.69
N ASP A 324 -32.01 -3.28 -27.46
CA ASP A 324 -33.26 -2.81 -26.83
C ASP A 324 -33.10 -1.49 -26.05
N GLY A 325 -31.89 -0.92 -26.02
CA GLY A 325 -31.61 0.40 -25.42
C GLY A 325 -30.51 0.38 -24.35
N TRP A 326 -30.44 1.46 -23.60
CA TRP A 326 -29.49 1.62 -22.49
C TRP A 326 -29.92 0.79 -21.28
N LYS A 327 -29.01 -0.01 -20.73
CA LYS A 327 -29.23 -0.77 -19.49
C LYS A 327 -28.20 -0.40 -18.44
N GLU A 328 -28.66 -0.17 -17.22
CA GLU A 328 -27.79 0.05 -16.07
C GLU A 328 -27.08 -1.27 -15.70
N VAL A 329 -25.76 -1.20 -15.48
CA VAL A 329 -24.94 -2.34 -15.04
C VAL A 329 -24.31 -2.12 -13.67
N ARG A 330 -24.15 -0.87 -13.24
CA ARG A 330 -23.63 -0.52 -11.91
C ARG A 330 -24.12 0.85 -11.47
N GLN A 331 -24.45 0.97 -10.20
CA GLN A 331 -24.55 2.25 -9.49
C GLN A 331 -23.42 2.34 -8.45
N GLY A 332 -22.92 3.54 -8.17
CA GLY A 332 -21.89 3.77 -7.16
C GLY A 332 -21.81 5.22 -6.72
N ALA A 333 -21.06 5.51 -5.65
CA ALA A 333 -20.92 6.87 -5.14
C ALA A 333 -19.58 7.53 -5.51
N VAL A 334 -18.46 6.83 -5.29
CA VAL A 334 -17.11 7.40 -5.49
C VAL A 334 -16.40 6.72 -6.64
N ILE A 335 -15.66 7.49 -7.45
CA ILE A 335 -14.74 6.96 -8.46
C ILE A 335 -13.29 7.15 -8.00
N GLY A 336 -12.87 8.40 -7.78
CA GLY A 336 -11.51 8.72 -7.36
C GLY A 336 -10.44 8.28 -8.36
N HIS A 337 -9.31 7.80 -7.87
CA HIS A 337 -8.18 7.36 -8.69
C HIS A 337 -8.57 6.30 -9.71
N LYS A 338 -9.32 5.27 -9.26
CA LYS A 338 -9.71 4.12 -10.09
C LYS A 338 -10.85 3.32 -9.45
N GLN A 339 -11.83 2.96 -10.26
CA GLN A 339 -12.79 1.89 -9.99
C GLN A 339 -12.65 0.78 -11.04
N ILE A 340 -12.62 -0.48 -10.61
CA ILE A 340 -12.75 -1.64 -11.50
C ILE A 340 -14.12 -2.24 -11.24
N ILE A 341 -14.99 -2.17 -12.25
CA ILE A 341 -16.36 -2.64 -12.18
C ILE A 341 -16.46 -3.94 -12.98
N ARG A 342 -16.92 -5.00 -12.34
CA ARG A 342 -17.19 -6.31 -12.96
C ARG A 342 -18.71 -6.51 -13.07
N PHE A 343 -19.16 -7.06 -14.18
CA PHE A 343 -20.57 -7.40 -14.42
C PHE A 343 -20.65 -8.67 -15.29
N PRO A 344 -21.80 -9.36 -15.34
CA PRO A 344 -21.98 -10.50 -16.25
C PRO A 344 -21.64 -10.09 -17.69
N PRO A 345 -21.08 -10.96 -18.54
CA PRO A 345 -20.73 -10.58 -19.90
C PRO A 345 -21.95 -10.15 -20.74
N LEU A 346 -21.86 -8.98 -21.39
CA LEU A 346 -22.93 -8.38 -22.19
C LEU A 346 -22.41 -7.96 -23.57
N GLU A 347 -23.22 -8.19 -24.60
CA GLU A 347 -23.05 -7.53 -25.90
C GLU A 347 -23.40 -6.04 -25.75
N ALA A 348 -22.50 -5.16 -26.18
CA ALA A 348 -22.69 -3.71 -26.13
C ALA A 348 -22.16 -3.05 -27.42
N SER A 349 -22.79 -1.95 -27.83
CA SER A 349 -22.31 -1.08 -28.92
C SER A 349 -21.76 0.26 -28.40
N ALA A 350 -22.12 0.65 -27.18
CA ALA A 350 -21.61 1.80 -26.47
C ALA A 350 -21.73 1.60 -24.96
N VAL A 351 -21.00 2.41 -24.19
CA VAL A 351 -21.04 2.45 -22.73
C VAL A 351 -21.11 3.91 -22.29
N ARG A 352 -21.91 4.21 -21.27
CA ARG A 352 -22.10 5.58 -20.77
C ARG A 352 -21.91 5.62 -19.26
N LEU A 353 -21.05 6.52 -18.82
CA LEU A 353 -20.98 6.96 -17.43
C LEU A 353 -21.90 8.18 -17.27
N ARG A 354 -22.92 8.07 -16.42
CA ARG A 354 -23.80 9.17 -16.03
C ARG A 354 -23.55 9.52 -14.57
N VAL A 355 -23.03 10.71 -14.30
CA VAL A 355 -22.79 11.22 -12.95
C VAL A 355 -24.10 11.81 -12.41
N THR A 356 -24.60 11.25 -11.33
CA THR A 356 -25.88 11.63 -10.70
C THR A 356 -25.70 12.61 -9.54
N ALA A 357 -24.51 12.66 -8.93
CA ALA A 357 -24.15 13.65 -7.92
C ALA A 357 -22.65 13.96 -7.97
N CYS A 358 -22.27 15.22 -7.74
CA CYS A 358 -20.88 15.65 -7.71
C CYS A 358 -20.68 16.93 -6.87
N LEU A 359 -19.49 17.12 -6.32
CA LEU A 359 -19.10 18.35 -5.60
C LEU A 359 -18.68 19.50 -6.54
N ALA A 360 -18.22 19.15 -7.74
CA ALA A 360 -17.81 20.06 -8.80
C ALA A 360 -17.92 19.33 -10.14
N GLU A 361 -17.76 20.04 -11.27
CA GLU A 361 -17.80 19.43 -12.61
C GLU A 361 -16.86 18.20 -12.68
N PRO A 362 -17.36 16.98 -12.93
CA PRO A 362 -16.52 15.79 -12.97
C PRO A 362 -15.44 15.87 -14.06
N ARG A 363 -14.23 15.40 -13.74
CA ARG A 363 -13.10 15.30 -14.67
C ARG A 363 -12.76 13.83 -14.83
N ILE A 364 -13.26 13.18 -15.87
CA ILE A 364 -13.08 11.74 -16.10
C ILE A 364 -11.86 11.55 -16.98
N ARG A 365 -10.75 11.09 -16.39
CA ARG A 365 -9.52 10.82 -17.13
C ARG A 365 -9.58 9.51 -17.92
N LYS A 366 -10.44 8.58 -17.53
CA LYS A 366 -10.63 7.31 -18.23
C LYS A 366 -12.00 6.70 -17.95
N LEU A 367 -12.69 6.34 -19.03
CA LEU A 367 -13.72 5.31 -19.10
C LEU A 367 -13.23 4.28 -20.13
N ALA A 368 -12.97 3.05 -19.68
CA ALA A 368 -12.46 1.98 -20.54
C ALA A 368 -13.23 0.68 -20.30
N VAL A 369 -13.38 -0.15 -21.33
CA VAL A 369 -14.03 -1.46 -21.20
C VAL A 369 -13.16 -2.61 -21.70
N TYR A 370 -13.40 -3.78 -21.13
CA TYR A 370 -12.59 -4.98 -21.31
C TYR A 370 -13.50 -6.20 -21.51
N SER A 371 -12.92 -7.23 -22.12
CA SER A 371 -13.49 -8.57 -22.25
C SER A 371 -12.47 -9.55 -21.71
N VAL A 372 -12.63 -9.91 -20.44
CA VAL A 372 -11.62 -10.64 -19.68
C VAL A 372 -11.89 -12.14 -19.66
N GLY A 373 -13.17 -12.52 -19.82
CA GLY A 373 -13.66 -13.87 -19.66
C GLY A 373 -13.85 -14.24 -18.18
N PRO A 374 -14.41 -15.44 -17.92
CA PRO A 374 -14.55 -15.99 -16.57
C PRO A 374 -13.20 -16.04 -15.82
#